data_AF-A0AA37CJD9-F1
#
_entry.id   AF-A0AA37CJD9-F1
#
_cell.length_a   1.000
_cell.length_b   1.000
_cell.length_c   1.000
_cell.angle_alpha   90.00
_cell.angle_beta   90.00
_cell.angle_gamma   90.00
#
_symmetry.space_group_name_H-M   'P 1'
#
loop_
_entity.id
_entity.type
_entity.pdbx_description
1 polymer ?
#
loop_
_entity_poly.entity_id
_entity_poly.type
_entity_poly.pdbx_seq_one_letter_code
_entity_poly.pdbx_strand_id
1 'polypeptide(L)'
;MKVLVITGDNTFGKSYLIWHMRQRCKMLTLEQCLSSMNAWHSPQTPVDAVVLDRLGHVPNLIEIVSHAAKWCESNDTPFIVVGQPGSALEQVMSQLPEKRVVLHLVRNLETNLIRVSFSQKTEVLSVDSLMNKVFALVGIDIMGQQLSKNF
;
A
#
# COMPACT_ATOMS: atom_id res chain seq x y z
N MET A 1 -14.61 -4.02 0.16
CA MET A 1 -13.19 -3.64 -0.02
C MET A 1 -12.79 -2.46 0.85
N LYS A 2 -11.60 -2.55 1.46
CA LYS A 2 -10.88 -1.42 2.10
C LYS A 2 -9.83 -0.87 1.14
N VAL A 3 -9.71 0.45 1.06
CA VAL A 3 -8.72 1.13 0.22
C VAL A 3 -7.81 1.99 1.09
N LEU A 4 -6.51 1.77 0.96
CA LEU A 4 -5.47 2.53 1.64
C LEU A 4 -4.57 3.21 0.62
N VAL A 5 -4.35 4.50 0.79
CA VAL A 5 -3.42 5.29 -0.01
C VAL A 5 -2.26 5.71 0.88
N ILE A 6 -1.05 5.35 0.51
CA ILE A 6 0.18 5.72 1.21
C ILE A 6 0.93 6.72 0.33
N THR A 7 1.08 7.94 0.84
CA THR A 7 1.72 9.04 0.11
C THR A 7 2.78 9.74 0.94
N GLY A 8 3.63 10.51 0.27
CA GLY A 8 4.77 11.21 0.85
C GLY A 8 5.83 11.46 -0.21
N ASP A 9 6.79 12.34 0.06
CA ASP A 9 7.84 12.69 -0.90
C ASP A 9 8.82 11.53 -1.15
N ASN A 10 9.77 11.80 -2.06
CA ASN A 10 10.94 10.97 -2.27
C ASN A 10 11.62 10.65 -0.93
N THR A 11 12.14 9.42 -0.78
CA THR A 11 12.90 8.94 0.39
C THR A 11 12.13 8.76 1.71
N PHE A 12 10.83 9.06 1.77
CA PHE A 12 10.03 8.89 3.00
C PHE A 12 9.63 7.44 3.33
N GLY A 13 10.31 6.46 2.75
CA GLY A 13 10.20 5.06 3.18
C GLY A 13 8.95 4.30 2.73
N LYS A 14 8.16 4.83 1.77
CA LYS A 14 6.96 4.17 1.24
C LYS A 14 7.24 2.74 0.74
N SER A 15 8.17 2.57 -0.21
CA SER A 15 8.52 1.23 -0.73
C SER A 15 9.23 0.36 0.32
N TYR A 16 9.92 0.97 1.30
CA TYR A 16 10.53 0.25 2.42
C TYR A 16 9.46 -0.37 3.33
N LEU A 17 8.38 0.37 3.61
CA LEU A 17 7.22 -0.14 4.33
C LEU A 17 6.56 -1.30 3.59
N ILE A 18 6.33 -1.18 2.27
CA ILE A 18 5.77 -2.28 1.47
C ILE A 18 6.68 -3.51 1.52
N TRP A 19 8.01 -3.34 1.40
CA TRP A 19 8.96 -4.44 1.49
C TRP A 19 8.86 -5.20 2.82
N HIS A 20 8.73 -4.49 3.95
CA HIS A 20 8.53 -5.11 5.27
C HIS A 20 7.20 -5.82 5.39
N MET A 21 6.12 -5.20 4.91
CA MET A 21 4.79 -5.81 4.97
C MET A 21 4.73 -7.12 4.17
N ARG A 22 5.42 -7.22 3.02
CA ARG A 22 5.51 -8.44 2.21
C ARG A 22 6.15 -9.64 2.93
N GLN A 23 6.90 -9.40 4.01
CA GLN A 23 7.46 -10.48 4.83
C GLN A 23 6.42 -11.09 5.77
N ARG A 24 5.31 -10.39 6.02
CA ARG A 24 4.28 -10.77 7.00
C ARG A 24 2.91 -11.08 6.40
N CYS A 25 2.70 -10.83 5.11
CA CYS A 25 1.49 -11.24 4.40
C CYS A 25 1.74 -11.45 2.90
N LYS A 26 0.83 -12.20 2.25
CA LYS A 26 0.86 -12.49 0.81
C LYS A 26 0.30 -11.29 0.05
N MET A 27 1.15 -10.63 -0.74
CA MET A 27 0.75 -9.48 -1.54
C MET A 27 0.98 -9.70 -3.02
N LEU A 28 0.01 -9.29 -3.84
CA LEU A 28 0.24 -9.09 -5.26
C LEU A 28 0.69 -7.65 -5.52
N THR A 29 1.95 -7.45 -5.88
CA THR A 29 2.46 -6.12 -6.29
C THR A 29 2.36 -5.95 -7.81
N LEU A 30 1.65 -4.93 -8.27
CA LEU A 30 1.31 -4.79 -9.69
C LEU A 30 2.49 -4.49 -10.59
N GLU A 31 3.52 -3.82 -10.10
CA GLU A 31 4.78 -3.65 -10.84
C GLU A 31 5.39 -4.99 -11.29
N GLN A 32 5.29 -6.03 -10.48
CA GLN A 32 5.86 -7.34 -10.79
C GLN A 32 5.06 -8.10 -11.85
N CYS A 33 3.78 -7.76 -12.04
CA CYS A 33 2.95 -8.34 -13.09
C CYS A 33 3.17 -7.66 -14.44
N LEU A 34 3.77 -6.47 -14.45
CA LEU A 34 3.87 -5.60 -15.63
C LEU A 34 5.14 -5.81 -16.45
N SER A 35 6.10 -6.59 -15.95
CA SER A 35 7.37 -6.85 -16.64
C SER A 35 7.24 -7.71 -17.90
N SER A 36 6.07 -8.30 -18.20
CA SER A 36 5.92 -9.20 -19.36
C SER A 36 4.79 -8.86 -20.33
N MET A 37 3.71 -8.16 -19.93
CA MET A 37 2.51 -8.05 -20.79
C MET A 37 1.73 -6.72 -20.73
N ASN A 38 2.18 -5.70 -19.99
CA ASN A 38 1.48 -4.40 -19.88
C ASN A 38 -0.03 -4.50 -19.52
N ALA A 39 -0.44 -5.61 -18.88
CA ALA A 39 -1.84 -5.91 -18.60
C ALA A 39 -2.02 -6.34 -17.15
N TRP A 40 -3.19 -6.03 -16.60
CA TRP A 40 -3.61 -6.57 -15.31
C TRP A 40 -3.92 -8.07 -15.43
N HIS A 41 -3.39 -8.86 -14.50
CA HIS A 41 -3.79 -10.24 -14.30
C HIS A 41 -4.25 -10.43 -12.86
N SER A 42 -5.44 -10.99 -12.69
CA SER A 42 -5.96 -11.33 -11.38
C SER A 42 -5.07 -12.36 -10.68
N PRO A 43 -4.93 -12.29 -9.34
CA PRO A 43 -4.27 -13.35 -8.57
C PRO A 43 -4.84 -14.73 -8.91
N GLN A 44 -3.96 -15.70 -9.14
CA GLN A 44 -4.33 -17.11 -9.33
C GLN A 44 -4.44 -17.87 -7.99
N THR A 45 -3.88 -17.28 -6.94
CA THR A 45 -3.91 -17.79 -5.57
C THR A 45 -4.45 -16.72 -4.63
N PRO A 46 -5.03 -17.08 -3.47
CA PRO A 46 -5.45 -16.11 -2.48
C PRO A 46 -4.30 -15.18 -2.05
N VAL A 47 -4.61 -13.89 -1.92
CA VAL A 47 -3.69 -12.84 -1.46
C VAL A 47 -4.35 -12.03 -0.36
N ASP A 48 -3.56 -11.53 0.59
CA ASP A 48 -4.03 -10.70 1.71
C ASP A 48 -4.22 -9.24 1.29
N ALA A 49 -3.53 -8.80 0.23
CA ALA A 49 -3.70 -7.48 -0.37
C ALA A 49 -3.21 -7.44 -1.82
N VAL A 50 -3.79 -6.51 -2.58
CA VAL A 50 -3.23 -6.03 -3.84
C VAL A 50 -2.54 -4.70 -3.60
N VAL A 51 -1.33 -4.53 -4.13
CA VAL A 51 -0.49 -3.35 -3.93
C VAL A 51 -0.07 -2.77 -5.26
N LEU A 52 -0.35 -1.49 -5.45
CA LEU A 52 0.15 -0.69 -6.56
C LEU A 52 1.19 0.31 -6.02
N ASP A 53 2.47 0.11 -6.34
CA ASP A 53 3.56 1.06 -6.05
C ASP A 53 4.11 1.64 -7.37
N ARG A 54 4.95 2.67 -7.27
CA ARG A 54 5.65 3.36 -8.37
C ARG A 54 4.76 3.62 -9.60
N LEU A 55 3.65 4.33 -9.36
CA LEU A 55 2.66 4.68 -10.38
C LEU A 55 3.23 5.16 -11.71
N GLY A 56 4.31 5.94 -11.69
CA GLY A 56 4.94 6.47 -12.91
C GLY A 56 5.59 5.42 -13.81
N HIS A 57 5.69 4.16 -13.40
CA HIS A 57 6.28 3.06 -14.17
C HIS A 57 5.22 2.08 -14.68
N VAL A 58 3.94 2.37 -14.43
CA VAL A 58 2.82 1.49 -14.76
C VAL A 58 2.19 1.95 -16.07
N PRO A 59 2.32 1.20 -17.18
CA PRO A 59 1.63 1.51 -18.43
C PRO A 59 0.12 1.34 -18.24
N ASN A 60 -0.71 2.07 -19.00
CA ASN A 60 -2.18 1.94 -18.92
C ASN A 60 -2.72 2.04 -17.48
N LEU A 61 -2.13 2.90 -16.65
CA LEU A 61 -2.37 3.02 -15.22
C LEU A 61 -3.86 3.03 -14.84
N ILE A 62 -4.67 3.81 -15.56
CA ILE A 62 -6.11 3.92 -15.30
C ILE A 62 -6.83 2.59 -15.51
N GLU A 63 -6.54 1.89 -16.60
CA GLU A 63 -7.16 0.59 -16.91
C GLU A 63 -6.78 -0.46 -15.87
N ILE A 64 -5.49 -0.54 -15.52
CA ILE A 64 -4.99 -1.47 -14.51
C ILE A 64 -5.63 -1.20 -13.15
N VAL A 65 -5.69 0.06 -12.73
CA VAL A 65 -6.31 0.45 -11.47
C VAL A 65 -7.79 0.09 -11.47
N SER A 66 -8.51 0.35 -12.57
CA SER A 66 -9.93 0.02 -12.68
C SER A 66 -10.17 -1.48 -12.55
N HIS A 67 -9.38 -2.31 -13.24
CA HIS A 67 -9.50 -3.76 -13.17
C HIS A 67 -9.09 -4.32 -11.80
N ALA A 68 -8.01 -3.81 -11.22
CA ALA A 68 -7.56 -4.18 -9.88
C ALA A 68 -8.61 -3.84 -8.81
N ALA A 69 -9.17 -2.63 -8.85
CA ALA A 69 -10.17 -2.17 -7.91
C ALA A 69 -11.45 -3.00 -7.98
N LYS A 70 -11.95 -3.29 -9.20
CA LYS A 70 -13.12 -4.17 -9.39
C LYS A 70 -12.90 -5.58 -8.86
N TRP A 71 -11.71 -6.14 -9.12
CA TRP A 71 -11.37 -7.47 -8.60
C TRP A 71 -11.30 -7.47 -7.08
N CYS A 72 -10.64 -6.47 -6.48
CA CYS A 72 -10.52 -6.34 -5.03
C CYS A 72 -11.89 -6.13 -4.36
N GLU A 73 -12.79 -5.36 -4.98
CA GLU A 73 -14.17 -5.19 -4.54
C GLU A 73 -14.94 -6.52 -4.54
N SER A 74 -14.85 -7.27 -5.64
CA SER A 74 -15.56 -8.55 -5.82
C SER A 74 -15.08 -9.65 -4.87
N ASN A 75 -13.83 -9.55 -4.38
CA ASN A 75 -13.21 -10.56 -3.51
C ASN A 75 -12.99 -10.07 -2.06
N ASP A 76 -13.58 -8.92 -1.71
CA ASP A 76 -13.35 -8.20 -0.44
C ASP A 76 -11.87 -8.12 -0.03
N THR A 77 -10.99 -7.99 -1.01
CA THR A 77 -9.53 -7.94 -0.80
C THR A 77 -9.10 -6.48 -0.64
N PRO A 78 -8.25 -6.14 0.34
CA PRO A 78 -7.71 -4.79 0.46
C PRO A 78 -6.90 -4.34 -0.75
N PHE A 79 -7.09 -3.08 -1.14
CA PHE A 79 -6.30 -2.44 -2.19
C PHE A 79 -5.44 -1.31 -1.61
N ILE A 80 -4.12 -1.44 -1.76
CA ILE A 80 -3.13 -0.48 -1.27
C ILE A 80 -2.50 0.23 -2.46
N VAL A 81 -2.63 1.55 -2.50
CA VAL A 81 -2.01 2.41 -3.52
C VAL A 81 -0.91 3.23 -2.89
N VAL A 82 0.26 3.21 -3.51
CA VAL A 82 1.46 3.89 -3.04
C VAL A 82 1.94 4.83 -4.14
N GLY A 83 2.06 6.11 -3.79
CA GLY A 83 2.41 7.14 -4.76
C GLY A 83 3.00 8.37 -4.11
N GLN A 84 3.60 9.23 -4.93
CA GLN A 84 3.98 10.58 -4.51
C GLN A 84 2.81 11.52 -4.80
N PRO A 85 2.66 12.63 -4.06
CA PRO A 85 1.74 13.69 -4.45
C PRO A 85 2.03 14.15 -5.89
N GLY A 86 0.98 14.36 -6.68
CA GLY A 86 1.08 14.79 -8.07
C GLY A 86 0.07 14.11 -8.99
N SER A 87 0.15 14.46 -10.28
CA SER A 87 -0.87 14.14 -11.28
C SER A 87 -1.16 12.63 -11.42
N ALA A 88 -0.15 11.77 -11.36
CA ALA A 88 -0.35 10.33 -11.46
C ALA A 88 -1.16 9.78 -10.27
N LEU A 89 -0.88 10.21 -9.04
CA LEU A 89 -1.64 9.78 -7.87
C LEU A 89 -3.06 10.35 -7.88
N GLU A 90 -3.23 11.61 -8.29
CA GLU A 90 -4.55 12.24 -8.44
C GLU A 90 -5.43 11.51 -9.46
N GLN A 91 -4.83 11.14 -10.59
CA GLN A 91 -5.48 10.31 -11.61
C GLN A 91 -5.95 8.97 -11.04
N VAL A 92 -5.09 8.26 -10.30
CA VAL A 92 -5.47 7.01 -9.63
C VAL A 92 -6.57 7.24 -8.60
N MET A 93 -6.47 8.29 -7.79
CA MET A 93 -7.45 8.65 -6.76
C MET A 93 -8.85 8.89 -7.33
N SER A 94 -8.96 9.38 -8.56
CA SER A 94 -10.25 9.54 -9.26
C SER A 94 -10.93 8.22 -9.61
N GLN A 95 -10.17 7.11 -9.68
CA GLN A 95 -10.67 5.77 -9.97
C GLN A 95 -10.98 4.96 -8.71
N LEU A 96 -10.54 5.43 -7.54
CA LEU A 96 -10.75 4.75 -6.27
C LEU A 96 -12.08 5.19 -5.63
N PRO A 97 -12.71 4.32 -4.82
CA PRO A 97 -13.85 4.70 -3.99
C PRO A 97 -13.60 5.96 -3.16
N GLU A 98 -14.65 6.75 -2.92
CA GLU A 98 -14.59 7.93 -2.04
C GLU A 98 -14.19 7.54 -0.61
N LYS A 99 -14.72 6.41 -0.12
CA LYS A 99 -14.38 5.86 1.19
C LYS A 99 -13.00 5.18 1.12
N ARG A 100 -11.96 5.95 1.36
CA ARG A 100 -10.56 5.50 1.44
C ARG A 100 -9.83 6.16 2.59
N VAL A 101 -8.80 5.48 3.10
CA VAL A 101 -7.89 6.05 4.09
C VAL A 101 -6.65 6.56 3.37
N VAL A 102 -6.20 7.77 3.69
CA VAL A 102 -4.95 8.32 3.17
C VAL A 102 -3.97 8.47 4.33
N LEU A 103 -2.82 7.80 4.23
CA LEU A 103 -1.68 7.91 5.13
C LEU A 103 -0.60 8.74 4.47
N HIS A 104 -0.27 9.88 5.06
CA HIS A 104 0.86 10.69 4.65
C HIS A 104 2.07 10.36 5.52
N LEU A 105 3.11 9.79 4.91
CA LEU A 105 4.39 9.52 5.55
C LEU A 105 5.29 10.75 5.40
N VAL A 106 5.91 11.15 6.49
CA VAL A 106 7.00 12.13 6.53
C VAL A 106 8.11 11.53 7.36
N ARG A 107 9.28 11.31 6.76
CA ARG A 107 10.41 10.74 7.48
C ARG A 107 11.25 11.86 8.07
N ASN A 108 11.52 11.79 9.37
CA ASN A 108 12.59 12.58 9.96
C ASN A 108 13.89 11.79 9.77
N LEU A 109 14.80 12.33 8.96
CA LEU A 109 16.08 11.68 8.62
C LEU A 109 17.08 11.67 9.77
N GLU A 110 16.95 12.60 10.73
CA GLU A 110 17.84 12.72 11.89
C GLU A 110 17.48 11.68 12.97
N THR A 111 16.18 11.47 13.20
CA THR A 111 15.68 10.58 14.27
C THR A 111 15.27 9.20 13.78
N ASN A 112 15.25 8.96 12.47
CA ASN A 112 14.70 7.77 11.82
C ASN A 112 13.22 7.48 12.12
N LEU A 113 12.51 8.42 12.75
CA LEU A 113 11.10 8.28 13.06
C LEU A 113 10.23 8.66 11.85
N ILE A 114 9.10 7.97 11.69
CA ILE A 114 8.13 8.24 10.63
C ILE A 114 6.95 8.97 11.26
N ARG A 115 6.76 10.22 10.85
CA ARG A 115 5.55 10.98 11.15
C ARG A 115 4.48 10.55 10.16
N VAL A 116 3.31 10.21 10.68
CA VAL A 116 2.18 9.68 9.92
C VAL A 116 0.98 10.58 10.16
N SER A 117 0.42 11.14 9.10
CA SER A 117 -0.81 11.91 9.18
C SER A 117 -1.97 11.17 8.53
N PHE A 118 -3.08 11.00 9.26
CA PHE A 118 -4.35 10.47 8.76
C PHE A 118 -5.50 11.12 9.52
N SER A 119 -6.62 11.42 8.84
CA SER A 119 -7.83 11.95 9.47
C SER A 119 -7.57 13.11 10.46
N GLN A 120 -6.72 14.06 10.05
CA GLN A 120 -6.29 15.22 10.85
C GLN A 120 -5.45 14.92 12.11
N LYS A 121 -5.13 13.65 12.38
CA LYS A 121 -4.22 13.24 13.44
C LYS A 121 -2.82 13.01 12.89
N THR A 122 -1.83 13.46 13.65
CA THR A 122 -0.42 13.17 13.43
C THR A 122 0.06 12.22 14.52
N GLU A 123 0.75 11.15 14.14
CA GLU A 123 1.44 10.24 15.06
C GLU A 123 2.91 10.10 14.64
N VAL A 124 3.78 9.76 15.59
CA VAL A 124 5.19 9.43 15.34
C VAL A 124 5.38 7.96 15.66
N LEU A 125 5.73 7.16 14.66
CA LEU A 125 5.75 5.71 14.77
C LEU A 125 7.12 5.14 14.36
N SER A 126 7.49 4.03 15.00
CA SER A 126 8.52 3.13 14.47
C SER A 126 7.98 2.41 13.23
N VAL A 127 8.87 1.76 12.47
CA VAL A 127 8.50 0.98 11.28
C VAL A 127 7.53 -0.15 11.63
N ASP A 128 7.78 -0.90 12.71
CA ASP A 128 6.89 -1.97 13.17
C ASP A 128 5.52 -1.45 13.58
N SER A 129 5.46 -0.34 14.32
CA SER A 129 4.19 0.28 14.72
C SER A 129 3.41 0.81 13.52
N LEU A 130 4.09 1.39 12.53
CA LEU A 130 3.48 1.82 11.27
C LEU A 130 2.91 0.63 10.49
N MET A 131 3.67 -0.46 10.36
CA MET A 131 3.21 -1.66 9.67
C MET A 131 1.98 -2.27 10.36
N ASN A 132 2.00 -2.42 11.68
CA ASN A 132 0.85 -2.92 12.43
C ASN A 132 -0.39 -2.02 12.26
N LYS A 133 -0.18 -0.70 12.25
CA LYS A 133 -1.26 0.26 11.97
C LYS A 133 -1.82 0.08 10.57
N VAL A 134 -0.96 -0.07 9.56
CA VAL A 134 -1.40 -0.31 8.19
C VAL A 134 -2.23 -1.59 8.10
N PHE A 135 -1.75 -2.69 8.66
CA PHE A 135 -2.49 -3.96 8.68
C PHE A 135 -3.86 -3.83 9.38
N ALA A 136 -3.92 -3.14 10.51
CA ALA A 136 -5.19 -2.86 11.19
C ALA A 136 -6.15 -2.03 10.31
N LEU A 137 -5.64 -1.01 9.62
CA LEU A 137 -6.45 -0.16 8.72
C LEU A 137 -7.03 -0.94 7.54
N VAL A 138 -6.28 -1.91 7.00
CA VAL A 138 -6.76 -2.78 5.92
C VAL A 138 -7.42 -4.07 6.41
N GLY A 139 -7.46 -4.31 7.73
CA GLY A 139 -8.01 -5.53 8.35
C GLY A 139 -7.31 -6.81 7.95
N ILE A 140 -5.99 -6.77 7.80
CA ILE A 140 -5.17 -7.98 7.67
C ILE A 140 -4.85 -8.44 9.09
N ASP A 141 -5.40 -9.59 9.48
CA ASP A 141 -5.07 -10.22 10.76
C ASP A 141 -3.71 -10.90 10.66
N ILE A 142 -2.73 -10.33 11.35
CA ILE A 142 -1.42 -10.96 11.53
C ILE A 142 -1.58 -12.01 12.63
N MET A 143 -2.17 -13.16 12.31
CA MET A 143 -2.18 -14.27 13.25
C MET A 143 -0.75 -14.74 13.52
N GLY A 144 -0.29 -14.52 14.75
CA GLY A 144 0.73 -15.32 15.43
C GLY A 144 2.02 -15.60 14.66
N GLN A 145 2.82 -14.58 14.39
CA GLN A 145 4.26 -14.81 14.45
C GLN A 145 4.69 -14.44 15.87
N GLN A 146 5.00 -15.47 16.67
CA GLN A 146 5.83 -15.31 17.84
C GLN A 146 6.96 -14.37 17.46
N LEU A 147 7.04 -13.22 18.13
CA LEU A 147 8.29 -12.50 18.29
C LEU A 147 9.23 -13.52 18.92
N SER A 148 10.00 -14.24 18.10
CA SER A 148 11.21 -14.90 18.55
C SER A 148 12.14 -13.77 18.96
N LYS A 149 11.97 -13.32 20.21
CA LYS A 149 13.04 -12.75 21.00
C LYS A 149 14.17 -13.76 20.95
N ASN A 150 15.15 -13.50 20.10
CA ASN A 150 16.49 -14.03 20.15
C ASN A 150 17.31 -13.12 19.24
N PHE A 151 17.86 -12.05 19.80
CA PHE A 151 19.29 -11.77 19.85
C PHE A 151 19.55 -10.76 20.97
#